data_AF-A0A1H5WQB7-F1
#
_entry.id   AF-A0A1H5WQB7-F1
#
_cell.length_a   1.000
_cell.length_b   1.000
_cell.length_c   1.000
_cell.angle_alpha   90.00
_cell.angle_beta   90.00
_cell.angle_gamma   90.00
#
_symmetry.space_group_name_H-M   'P 1'
#
loop_
_entity.id
_entity.type
_entity.pdbx_description
1 polymer ?
#
loop_
_entity_poly.entity_id
_entity_poly.type
_entity_poly.pdbx_seq_one_letter_code
_entity_poly.pdbx_strand_id
1 'polypeptide(L)'
;MDAIRLDTAAALTGLSKRTLWRRLAGGALRAVDGAAGEATRVRLDEVLARSPLPLEAEARGMILDADRGAPAAQCELALLLLEHGWVTAALAWLEKAARQLDAEALYWLGRCTLAGTGIAADEAAGIEWLRQAARRGHVIAPQLMRHLQDPARPAQSPAELAAALDAIERAVVLQALHDTAAPG
;
A
#
# COMPACT_ATOMS: atom_id res chain seq x y z
N MET A 1 -14.92 21.63 2.22
CA MET A 1 -15.74 20.40 2.34
C MET A 1 -14.98 19.31 1.66
N ASP A 2 -14.48 18.35 2.42
CA ASP A 2 -13.52 17.36 1.92
C ASP A 2 -14.26 16.26 1.16
N ALA A 3 -13.72 15.94 -0.02
CA ALA A 3 -14.35 15.06 -0.98
C ALA A 3 -13.33 14.18 -1.68
N ILE A 4 -13.66 12.91 -1.83
CA ILE A 4 -12.81 11.89 -2.44
C ILE A 4 -13.54 11.21 -3.60
N ARG A 5 -12.79 10.63 -4.55
CA ARG A 5 -13.39 9.87 -5.66
C ARG A 5 -14.02 8.58 -5.15
N LEU A 6 -14.99 8.06 -5.91
CA LEU A 6 -15.67 6.81 -5.59
C LEU A 6 -14.72 5.62 -5.41
N ASP A 7 -13.61 5.59 -6.14
CA ASP A 7 -12.61 4.52 -6.05
C ASP A 7 -11.93 4.51 -4.69
N THR A 8 -11.63 5.69 -4.16
CA THR A 8 -11.10 5.87 -2.81
C THR A 8 -12.14 5.51 -1.77
N ALA A 9 -13.39 5.94 -1.97
CA ALA A 9 -14.48 5.55 -1.07
C ALA A 9 -14.71 4.02 -1.04
N ALA A 10 -14.58 3.35 -2.18
CA ALA A 10 -14.68 1.89 -2.26
C ALA A 10 -13.55 1.22 -1.48
N ALA A 11 -12.31 1.69 -1.68
CA ALA A 11 -11.15 1.18 -0.96
C ALA A 11 -11.22 1.37 0.55
N LEU A 12 -11.88 2.43 1.05
CA LEU A 12 -12.02 2.69 2.49
C LEU A 12 -13.22 2.01 3.13
N THR A 13 -14.21 1.55 2.34
CA THR A 13 -15.45 0.97 2.90
C THR A 13 -15.60 -0.53 2.61
N GLY A 14 -14.79 -1.08 1.70
CA GLY A 14 -14.96 -2.44 1.19
C GLY A 14 -16.21 -2.62 0.33
N LEU A 15 -16.93 -1.53 0.03
CA LEU A 15 -18.13 -1.57 -0.79
C LEU A 15 -17.78 -1.49 -2.28
N SER A 16 -18.47 -2.28 -3.09
CA SER A 16 -18.35 -2.15 -4.54
C SER A 16 -18.78 -0.76 -5.03
N LYS A 17 -18.20 -0.27 -6.14
CA LYS A 17 -18.63 0.98 -6.80
C LYS A 17 -20.14 0.99 -7.07
N ARG A 18 -20.72 -0.14 -7.48
CA ARG A 18 -22.18 -0.30 -7.69
C ARG A 18 -22.97 -0.03 -6.42
N THR A 19 -22.51 -0.51 -5.27
CA THR A 19 -23.16 -0.26 -3.98
C THR A 19 -23.09 1.21 -3.60
N LEU A 20 -21.95 1.87 -3.81
CA LEU A 20 -21.78 3.30 -3.56
C LEU A 20 -22.68 4.15 -4.46
N TRP A 21 -22.78 3.80 -5.75
CA TRP A 21 -23.71 4.42 -6.69
C TRP A 21 -25.17 4.32 -6.25
N ARG A 22 -25.61 3.15 -5.79
CA ARG A 22 -26.97 2.99 -5.23
C ARG A 22 -27.20 3.90 -4.02
N ARG A 23 -26.19 4.10 -3.17
CA ARG A 23 -26.29 5.00 -2.00
C ARG A 23 -26.37 6.46 -2.40
N LEU A 24 -25.64 6.88 -3.45
CA LEU A 24 -25.78 8.19 -4.06
C LEU A 24 -27.20 8.42 -4.58
N ALA A 25 -27.72 7.49 -5.40
CA ALA A 25 -29.06 7.59 -5.96
C ALA A 25 -30.16 7.64 -4.89
N GLY A 26 -29.97 6.92 -3.77
CA GLY A 26 -30.89 6.94 -2.63
C GLY A 26 -30.66 8.06 -1.61
N GLY A 27 -29.73 9.00 -1.85
CA GLY A 27 -29.43 10.11 -0.94
C GLY A 27 -28.71 9.72 0.36
N ALA A 28 -28.35 8.45 0.52
CA ALA A 28 -27.62 7.92 1.68
C ALA A 28 -26.12 8.22 1.63
N LEU A 29 -25.62 8.77 0.51
CA LEU A 29 -24.28 9.33 0.37
C LEU A 29 -24.41 10.61 -0.46
N ARG A 30 -23.70 11.68 -0.07
CA ARG A 30 -23.75 12.96 -0.79
C ARG A 30 -22.58 13.13 -1.76
N ALA A 31 -22.91 13.39 -3.01
CA ALA A 31 -21.97 13.90 -4.00
C ALA A 31 -21.63 15.37 -3.69
N VAL A 32 -20.39 15.77 -3.98
CA VAL A 32 -19.91 17.15 -3.75
C VAL A 32 -19.93 17.94 -5.06
N ASP A 33 -19.64 17.26 -6.15
CA ASP A 33 -19.50 17.84 -7.48
C ASP A 33 -20.50 17.12 -8.41
N GLY A 34 -21.25 17.86 -9.23
CA GLY A 34 -22.27 17.30 -10.14
C GLY A 34 -21.75 16.44 -11.29
N ALA A 35 -20.49 15.99 -11.20
CA ALA A 35 -19.85 15.12 -12.18
C ALA A 35 -20.49 13.73 -12.15
N ALA A 36 -20.88 13.22 -13.31
CA ALA A 36 -21.36 11.86 -13.49
C ALA A 36 -20.19 10.92 -13.86
N GLY A 37 -20.23 9.66 -13.42
CA GLY A 37 -19.25 8.64 -13.78
C GLY A 37 -18.03 8.59 -12.86
N GLU A 38 -16.85 8.24 -13.38
CA GLU A 38 -15.65 7.94 -12.57
C GLU A 38 -15.07 9.16 -11.83
N ALA A 39 -15.39 10.37 -12.29
CA ALA A 39 -15.01 11.61 -11.63
C ALA A 39 -15.92 11.99 -10.44
N THR A 40 -16.93 11.18 -10.13
CA THR A 40 -17.87 11.45 -9.03
C THR A 40 -17.12 11.49 -7.70
N ARG A 41 -17.31 12.58 -6.96
CA ARG A 41 -16.70 12.79 -5.65
C ARG A 41 -17.76 12.84 -4.56
N VAL A 42 -17.45 12.21 -3.44
CA VAL A 42 -18.36 12.03 -2.30
C VAL A 42 -17.73 12.59 -1.04
N ARG A 43 -18.57 13.04 -0.10
CA ARG A 43 -18.12 13.61 1.18
C ARG A 43 -17.28 12.60 1.96
N LEU A 44 -16.05 13.00 2.31
CA LEU A 44 -15.15 12.14 3.07
C LEU A 44 -15.74 11.75 4.43
N ASP A 45 -16.33 12.70 5.16
CA ASP A 45 -16.94 12.42 6.49
C ASP A 45 -17.98 11.29 6.44
N GLU A 46 -18.79 11.27 5.37
CA GLU A 46 -19.83 10.25 5.21
C GLU A 46 -19.22 8.89 4.86
N VAL A 47 -18.14 8.86 4.09
CA VAL A 47 -17.40 7.63 3.80
C VAL A 47 -16.76 7.09 5.07
N LEU A 48 -16.09 7.93 5.86
CA LEU A 48 -15.43 7.54 7.10
C LEU A 48 -16.42 6.99 8.12
N ALA A 49 -17.59 7.62 8.28
CA ALA A 49 -18.66 7.13 9.17
C ALA A 49 -19.22 5.75 8.76
N ARG A 50 -18.89 5.26 7.56
CA ARG A 50 -19.30 3.95 7.02
C ARG A 50 -18.11 3.00 6.85
N SER A 51 -16.90 3.48 7.09
CA SER A 51 -15.71 2.67 7.00
C SER A 51 -15.63 1.76 8.23
N PRO A 52 -15.38 0.46 8.06
CA PRO A 52 -15.05 -0.43 9.17
C PRO A 52 -13.59 -0.27 9.63
N LEU A 53 -12.77 0.52 8.91
CA LEU A 53 -11.38 0.79 9.29
C LEU A 53 -11.36 1.83 10.42
N PRO A 54 -10.45 1.69 11.41
CA PRO A 54 -10.28 2.66 12.49
C PRO A 54 -9.54 3.91 11.98
N LEU A 55 -10.20 4.69 11.13
CA LEU A 55 -9.63 5.90 10.51
C LEU A 55 -9.87 7.10 11.43
N GLU A 56 -8.81 7.52 12.11
CA GLU A 56 -8.82 8.70 12.98
C GLU A 56 -8.92 10.01 12.17
N ALA A 57 -9.09 11.15 12.85
CA ALA A 57 -9.25 12.44 12.19
C ALA A 57 -7.99 12.84 11.41
N GLU A 58 -6.83 12.42 11.90
CA GLU A 58 -5.49 12.65 11.40
C GLU A 58 -5.28 11.96 10.05
N ALA A 59 -5.91 10.80 9.83
CA ALA A 59 -5.84 10.06 8.57
C ALA A 59 -6.51 10.82 7.40
N ARG A 60 -7.33 11.84 7.66
CA ARG A 60 -8.02 12.62 6.62
C ARG A 60 -7.05 13.25 5.62
N GLY A 61 -5.97 13.85 6.11
CA GLY A 61 -4.97 14.51 5.26
C GLY A 61 -4.35 13.52 4.27
N MET A 62 -3.86 12.40 4.81
CA MET A 62 -3.29 11.29 4.02
C MET A 62 -4.30 10.76 2.99
N ILE A 63 -5.56 10.52 3.38
CA ILE A 63 -6.59 10.02 2.45
C ILE A 63 -6.85 10.99 1.30
N LEU A 64 -6.92 12.29 1.60
CA LEU A 64 -7.12 13.31 0.57
C LEU A 64 -5.93 13.41 -0.38
N ASP A 65 -4.71 13.30 0.14
CA ASP A 65 -3.50 13.34 -0.68
C ASP A 65 -3.34 12.07 -1.52
N ALA A 66 -3.67 10.91 -0.97
CA ALA A 66 -3.74 9.64 -1.71
C ALA A 66 -4.76 9.73 -2.85
N ASP A 67 -5.97 10.25 -2.58
CA ASP A 67 -6.98 10.52 -3.59
C ASP A 67 -6.44 11.49 -4.66
N ARG A 68 -5.74 12.56 -4.28
CA ARG A 68 -5.16 13.50 -5.25
C ARG A 68 -4.04 12.91 -6.10
N GLY A 69 -3.45 11.80 -5.67
CA GLY A 69 -2.42 11.10 -6.43
C GLY A 69 -1.03 11.13 -5.81
N ALA A 70 -0.86 11.68 -4.60
CA ALA A 70 0.44 11.80 -3.97
C ALA A 70 1.04 10.40 -3.69
N PRO A 71 2.19 10.03 -4.27
CA PRO A 71 2.71 8.66 -4.22
C PRO A 71 2.95 8.14 -2.80
N ALA A 72 3.55 8.96 -1.93
CA ALA A 72 3.80 8.59 -0.53
C ALA A 72 2.49 8.32 0.22
N ALA A 73 1.48 9.17 0.06
CA ALA A 73 0.17 8.99 0.69
C ALA A 73 -0.59 7.78 0.11
N GLN A 74 -0.44 7.50 -1.19
CA GLN A 74 -0.97 6.28 -1.81
C GLN A 74 -0.33 5.03 -1.23
N CYS A 75 0.99 5.04 -1.00
CA CYS A 75 1.70 3.95 -0.35
C CYS A 75 1.21 3.79 1.09
N GLU A 76 1.15 4.87 1.87
CA GLU A 76 0.70 4.85 3.27
C GLU A 76 -0.73 4.32 3.41
N LEU A 77 -1.64 4.77 2.55
CA LEU A 77 -2.99 4.21 2.48
C LEU A 77 -2.97 2.71 2.18
N ALA A 78 -2.11 2.27 1.27
CA ALA A 78 -1.99 0.86 0.94
C ALA A 78 -1.50 0.02 2.12
N LEU A 79 -0.52 0.51 2.89
CA LEU A 79 -0.02 -0.19 4.07
C LEU A 79 -1.10 -0.32 5.15
N LEU A 80 -1.84 0.76 5.41
CA LEU A 80 -3.00 0.71 6.30
C LEU A 80 -4.03 -0.34 5.83
N LEU A 81 -4.28 -0.44 4.52
CA LEU A 81 -5.18 -1.46 3.98
C LEU A 81 -4.61 -2.88 4.14
N LEU A 82 -3.30 -3.10 3.95
CA LEU A 82 -2.64 -4.39 4.18
C LEU A 82 -2.76 -4.84 5.63
N GLU A 83 -2.49 -3.94 6.58
CA GLU A 83 -2.56 -4.21 8.02
C GLU A 83 -3.94 -4.71 8.45
N HIS A 84 -5.00 -4.20 7.80
CA HIS A 84 -6.39 -4.60 8.07
C HIS A 84 -6.85 -5.79 7.20
N GLY A 85 -5.94 -6.41 6.46
CA GLY A 85 -6.22 -7.58 5.63
C GLY A 85 -6.93 -7.29 4.31
N TRP A 86 -7.00 -6.02 3.88
CA TRP A 86 -7.69 -5.61 2.65
C TRP A 86 -6.74 -5.70 1.45
N VAL A 87 -6.20 -6.90 1.26
CA VAL A 87 -5.05 -7.16 0.39
C VAL A 87 -5.30 -6.70 -1.04
N THR A 88 -6.46 -7.01 -1.63
CA THR A 88 -6.77 -6.61 -3.01
C THR A 88 -6.81 -5.09 -3.19
N ALA A 89 -7.38 -4.37 -2.23
CA ALA A 89 -7.42 -2.91 -2.30
C ALA A 89 -6.01 -2.34 -2.11
N ALA A 90 -5.25 -2.87 -1.16
CA ALA A 90 -3.90 -2.43 -0.90
C ALA A 90 -2.97 -2.59 -2.10
N LEU A 91 -2.98 -3.75 -2.76
CA LEU A 91 -2.18 -3.98 -3.97
C LEU A 91 -2.51 -2.97 -5.07
N ALA A 92 -3.79 -2.64 -5.27
CA ALA A 92 -4.19 -1.63 -6.23
C ALA A 92 -3.68 -0.22 -5.87
N TRP A 93 -3.51 0.10 -4.59
CA TRP A 93 -2.92 1.37 -4.14
C TRP A 93 -1.40 1.37 -4.22
N LEU A 94 -0.75 0.26 -3.85
CA LEU A 94 0.68 0.07 -4.07
C LEU A 94 1.03 0.21 -5.55
N GLU A 95 0.26 -0.37 -6.47
CA GLU A 95 0.43 -0.21 -7.91
C GLU A 95 0.31 1.24 -8.38
N LYS A 96 -0.59 2.05 -7.78
CA LYS A 96 -0.68 3.48 -8.09
C LYS A 96 0.58 4.24 -7.67
N ALA A 97 1.08 3.98 -6.46
CA ALA A 97 2.29 4.62 -5.94
C ALA A 97 3.54 4.14 -6.70
N ALA A 98 3.66 2.84 -6.96
CA ALA A 98 4.79 2.24 -7.67
C ALA A 98 4.89 2.68 -9.13
N ARG A 99 3.77 2.95 -9.82
CA ARG A 99 3.77 3.58 -11.16
C ARG A 99 4.40 4.97 -11.18
N GLN A 100 4.40 5.65 -10.03
CA GLN A 100 5.08 6.93 -9.82
C GLN A 100 6.50 6.76 -9.27
N LEU A 101 6.97 5.50 -9.22
CA LEU A 101 8.28 5.09 -8.73
C LEU A 101 8.53 5.47 -7.27
N ASP A 102 7.48 5.43 -6.45
CA ASP A 102 7.61 5.49 -5.01
C ASP A 102 8.43 4.31 -4.49
N ALA A 103 9.51 4.59 -3.77
CA ALA A 103 10.49 3.58 -3.39
C ALA A 103 9.91 2.56 -2.39
N GLU A 104 9.07 3.04 -1.47
CA GLU A 104 8.39 2.22 -0.47
C GLU A 104 7.34 1.33 -1.14
N ALA A 105 6.52 1.89 -2.04
CA ALA A 105 5.52 1.09 -2.74
C ALA A 105 6.12 0.01 -3.65
N LEU A 106 7.22 0.32 -4.34
CA LEU A 106 7.98 -0.67 -5.12
C LEU A 106 8.51 -1.79 -4.22
N TYR A 107 8.99 -1.45 -3.02
CA TYR A 107 9.44 -2.44 -2.04
C TYR A 107 8.30 -3.36 -1.62
N TRP A 108 7.15 -2.80 -1.24
CA TRP A 108 6.00 -3.57 -0.80
C TRP A 108 5.36 -4.42 -1.90
N LEU A 109 5.28 -3.93 -3.14
CA LEU A 109 4.86 -4.77 -4.28
C LEU A 109 5.81 -5.94 -4.48
N GLY A 110 7.12 -5.70 -4.41
CA GLY A 110 8.13 -6.75 -4.48
C GLY A 110 7.90 -7.80 -3.40
N ARG A 111 7.73 -7.36 -2.15
CA ARG A 111 7.42 -8.25 -1.02
C ARG A 111 6.14 -9.06 -1.20
N CYS A 112 5.03 -8.43 -1.58
CA CYS A 112 3.77 -9.13 -1.82
C CYS A 112 3.90 -10.15 -2.96
N THR A 113 4.68 -9.84 -4.00
CA THR A 113 4.91 -10.72 -5.15
C THR A 113 5.81 -11.89 -4.78
N LEU A 114 6.82 -11.69 -3.94
CA LEU A 114 7.68 -12.78 -3.43
C LEU A 114 6.90 -13.74 -2.52
N ALA A 115 6.04 -13.19 -1.66
CA ALA A 115 5.25 -13.94 -0.69
C ALA A 115 3.97 -14.57 -1.28
N GLY A 116 3.51 -14.09 -2.44
CA GLY A 116 2.20 -14.47 -2.98
C GLY A 116 1.01 -13.89 -2.20
N THR A 117 1.18 -12.71 -1.60
CA THR A 117 0.16 -12.07 -0.77
C THR A 117 -0.91 -11.39 -1.64
N GLY A 118 -2.03 -12.08 -1.88
CA GLY A 118 -3.15 -11.56 -2.70
C GLY A 118 -2.89 -11.49 -4.20
N ILE A 119 -1.68 -11.87 -4.63
CA ILE A 119 -1.22 -12.06 -6.00
C ILE A 119 -0.46 -13.38 -6.08
N ALA A 120 -0.35 -13.96 -7.28
CA ALA A 120 0.45 -15.15 -7.47
C ALA A 120 1.92 -14.86 -7.13
N ALA A 121 2.58 -15.80 -6.45
CA ALA A 121 4.00 -15.65 -6.14
C ALA A 121 4.82 -15.71 -7.44
N ASP A 122 5.71 -14.73 -7.62
CA ASP A 122 6.64 -14.67 -8.74
C ASP A 122 7.97 -14.08 -8.26
N GLU A 123 8.96 -14.96 -8.07
CA GLU A 123 10.25 -14.55 -7.52
C GLU A 123 10.98 -13.56 -8.44
N ALA A 124 10.92 -13.79 -9.76
CA ALA A 124 11.61 -12.96 -10.74
C ALA A 124 11.00 -11.56 -10.80
N ALA A 125 9.68 -11.46 -10.84
CA ALA A 125 8.97 -10.18 -10.79
C ALA A 125 9.21 -9.46 -9.46
N GLY A 126 9.18 -10.17 -8.33
CA GLY A 126 9.47 -9.62 -7.01
C GLY A 126 10.88 -9.03 -6.90
N ILE A 127 11.88 -9.72 -7.46
CA ILE A 127 13.27 -9.21 -7.54
C ILE A 127 13.35 -7.94 -8.39
N GLU A 128 12.61 -7.85 -9.50
CA GLU A 128 12.62 -6.64 -10.34
C GLU A 128 12.00 -5.44 -9.61
N TRP A 129 10.92 -5.64 -8.86
CA TRP A 129 10.35 -4.58 -8.02
C TRP A 129 11.34 -4.10 -6.95
N LEU A 130 11.99 -5.03 -6.24
CA LEU A 130 13.01 -4.68 -5.25
C LEU A 130 14.23 -3.99 -5.87
N ARG A 131 14.62 -4.37 -7.09
CA ARG A 131 15.68 -3.70 -7.85
C ARG A 131 15.33 -2.25 -8.14
N GLN A 132 14.10 -1.97 -8.54
CA GLN A 132 13.64 -0.61 -8.75
C GLN A 132 13.57 0.17 -7.42
N ALA A 133 13.07 -0.44 -6.35
CA ALA A 133 13.04 0.17 -5.02
C ALA A 133 14.44 0.59 -4.55
N ALA A 134 15.43 -0.30 -4.67
CA ALA A 134 16.82 -0.03 -4.35
C ALA A 134 17.40 1.15 -5.15
N ARG A 135 17.12 1.21 -6.47
CA ARG A 135 17.55 2.33 -7.32
C ARG A 135 16.89 3.66 -6.95
N ARG A 136 15.69 3.61 -6.36
CA ARG A 136 14.97 4.80 -5.87
C ARG A 136 15.28 5.15 -4.42
N GLY A 137 16.28 4.48 -3.81
CA GLY A 137 16.81 4.82 -2.49
C GLY A 137 16.13 4.10 -1.34
N HIS A 138 15.35 3.04 -1.59
CA HIS A 138 14.80 2.24 -0.49
C HIS A 138 15.92 1.57 0.32
N VAL A 139 15.87 1.71 1.65
CA VAL A 139 16.99 1.42 2.55
C VAL A 139 17.22 -0.06 2.82
N ILE A 140 16.17 -0.89 2.73
CA ILE A 140 16.21 -2.33 3.01
C ILE A 140 16.28 -3.17 1.71
N ALA A 141 15.85 -2.60 0.59
CA ALA A 141 15.74 -3.33 -0.67
C ALA A 141 17.08 -3.93 -1.15
N PRO A 142 18.23 -3.22 -1.07
CA PRO A 142 19.53 -3.78 -1.44
C PRO A 142 19.91 -5.04 -0.66
N GLN A 143 19.56 -5.11 0.63
CA GLN A 143 19.87 -6.21 1.52
C GLN A 143 19.03 -7.44 1.15
N LEU A 144 17.74 -7.24 0.87
CA LEU A 144 16.88 -8.32 0.37
C LEU A 144 17.35 -8.83 -0.98
N MET A 145 17.74 -7.93 -1.90
CA MET A 145 18.30 -8.33 -3.19
C MET A 145 19.57 -9.16 -3.04
N ARG A 146 20.49 -8.77 -2.15
CA ARG A 146 21.71 -9.54 -1.89
C ARG A 146 21.38 -10.97 -1.47
N HIS A 147 20.39 -11.14 -0.60
CA HIS A 147 19.93 -12.48 -0.21
C HIS A 147 19.32 -13.25 -1.38
N LEU A 148 18.40 -12.62 -2.12
CA LEU A 148 17.70 -13.25 -3.25
C LEU A 148 18.64 -13.65 -4.41
N GLN A 149 19.74 -12.93 -4.58
CA GLN A 149 20.73 -13.17 -5.63
C GLN A 149 21.90 -14.07 -5.18
N ASP A 150 21.92 -14.49 -3.92
CA ASP A 150 22.95 -15.40 -3.41
C ASP A 150 22.78 -16.79 -4.05
N PRO A 151 23.75 -17.28 -4.85
CA PRO A 151 23.66 -18.61 -5.44
C PRO A 151 23.69 -19.75 -4.41
N ALA A 152 24.15 -19.48 -3.18
CA ALA A 152 24.12 -20.43 -2.08
C ALA A 152 22.78 -20.43 -1.32
N ARG A 153 21.83 -19.56 -1.68
CA ARG A 153 20.50 -19.52 -1.04
C ARG A 153 19.77 -20.86 -1.26
N PRO A 154 19.17 -21.45 -0.21
CA PRO A 154 18.39 -22.66 -0.37
C PRO A 154 17.12 -22.39 -1.21
N ALA A 155 16.65 -23.41 -1.91
CA ALA A 155 15.30 -23.37 -2.49
C ALA A 155 14.28 -23.27 -1.34
N GLN A 156 13.37 -22.32 -1.44
CA GLN A 156 12.38 -21.99 -0.42
C GLN A 156 11.01 -21.87 -1.06
N SER A 157 9.97 -22.29 -0.35
CA SER A 157 8.59 -21.91 -0.67
C SER A 157 8.38 -20.39 -0.50
N PRO A 158 7.33 -19.81 -1.09
CA PRO A 158 7.02 -18.38 -0.90
C PRO A 158 6.89 -17.96 0.57
N ALA A 159 6.35 -18.83 1.42
CA ALA A 159 6.19 -18.57 2.86
C ALA A 159 7.53 -18.57 3.61
N GLU A 160 8.40 -19.53 3.32
CA GLU A 160 9.75 -19.60 3.90
C GLU A 160 10.60 -18.41 3.44
N LEU A 161 10.47 -18.04 2.16
CA LEU A 161 11.14 -16.86 1.63
C LEU A 161 10.65 -15.60 2.34
N ALA A 162 9.33 -15.40 2.47
CA ALA A 162 8.77 -14.25 3.19
C ALA A 162 9.33 -14.14 4.62
N ALA A 163 9.37 -15.26 5.36
CA ALA A 163 9.94 -15.30 6.71
C ALA A 163 11.45 -14.96 6.74
N ALA A 164 12.22 -15.40 5.74
CA ALA A 164 13.63 -15.05 5.62
C ALA A 164 13.82 -13.54 5.37
N LEU A 165 12.98 -12.93 4.53
CA LEU A 165 13.02 -11.49 4.27
C LEU A 165 12.65 -10.67 5.52
N ASP A 166 11.63 -11.09 6.28
CA ASP A 166 11.28 -10.47 7.57
C ASP A 166 12.45 -10.50 8.56
N ALA A 167 13.19 -11.62 8.60
CA ALA A 167 14.35 -11.74 9.46
C ALA A 167 15.48 -10.77 9.07
N ILE A 168 15.70 -10.56 7.77
CA ILE A 168 16.70 -9.61 7.25
C ILE A 168 16.28 -8.18 7.59
N GLU A 169 15.02 -7.81 7.32
CA GLU A 169 14.49 -6.48 7.62
C GLU A 169 14.67 -6.13 9.10
N ARG A 170 14.27 -7.04 10.01
CA ARG A 170 14.46 -6.87 11.45
C ARG A 170 15.94 -6.69 11.82
N ALA A 171 16.85 -7.46 11.22
CA ALA A 171 18.28 -7.33 11.48
C ALA A 171 18.84 -5.96 11.06
N VAL A 172 18.40 -5.44 9.91
CA VAL A 172 18.79 -4.11 9.42
C VAL A 172 18.32 -3.02 10.37
N VAL A 173 17.06 -3.08 10.82
CA VAL A 173 16.49 -2.10 11.76
C VAL A 173 17.24 -2.12 13.09
N LEU A 174 17.48 -3.31 13.65
CA LEU A 174 18.20 -3.44 14.93
C LEU A 174 19.63 -2.91 14.84
N GLN A 175 20.33 -3.12 13.72
CA GLN A 175 21.66 -2.56 13.54
C GLN A 175 21.65 -1.02 13.51
N ALA A 176 20.70 -0.41 12.80
CA ALA A 176 20.57 1.04 12.73
C ALA A 176 20.29 1.68 14.11
N LEU A 177 19.52 0.99 14.97
CA LEU A 177 19.28 1.43 16.35
C LEU A 177 20.55 1.37 17.22
N HIS A 178 21.41 0.37 17.03
CA HIS A 178 22.68 0.30 17.75
C HIS A 178 23.66 1.39 17.29
N ASP A 179 23.75 1.64 15.98
CA ASP A 179 24.68 2.63 15.40
C ASP A 179 24.32 4.06 15.82
N THR A 180 23.04 4.35 16.04
CA THR A 180 22.56 5.65 16.54
C THR A 180 22.70 5.82 18.05
N ALA A 181 22.86 4.73 18.80
CA ALA A 181 23.00 4.74 20.26
C ALA A 181 24.46 4.79 20.74
N ALA A 182 25.45 4.63 19.86
CA ALA A 182 26.86 4.74 20.20
C ALA A 182 27.25 6.22 20.45
N PRO A 183 27.75 6.60 21.64
CA PRO A 183 28.27 7.95 21.86
C PRO A 183 29.54 8.13 21.01
N GLY A 184 29.56 9.21 20.21
CA GLY A 184 30.72 9.62 19.41
C GLY A 184 31.89 10.14 20.26
#